data_AF-A0A2H6FEP3-F1
#
_entry.id   AF-A0A2H6FEP3-F1
#
_cell.length_a   1.000
_cell.length_b   1.000
_cell.length_c   1.000
_cell.angle_alpha   90.00
_cell.angle_beta   90.00
_cell.angle_gamma   90.00
#
_symmetry.space_group_name_H-M   'P 1'
#
loop_
_entity.id
_entity.type
_entity.pdbx_description
1 polymer ?
#
loop_
_entity_poly.entity_id
_entity_poly.type
_entity_poly.pdbx_seq_one_letter_code
_entity_poly.pdbx_strand_id
1 'polypeptide(L)'
;MEAYRYQQIAYLIVPIMLGMEFFMTARFEKSGREETPFGSYVLDFFGFLFAGFLPAVFIFTIWALEAKKFIFGWDTLARLDRYAVMFFFFGAWWQIYMLTALRARRCRGLKLSGWYVWLPYIGLGIFVSLLILWVSPWNLKWVSVFWFLLIFALLKIFKVSMRITEKIFWVLTVLTFLMENLMFIWLESVI
;
A
#
# COMPACT_ATOMS: atom_id res chain seq x y z
N MET A 1 12.41 -22.92 4.73
CA MET A 1 11.30 -22.12 4.20
C MET A 1 11.29 -22.26 2.69
N GLU A 2 10.14 -22.55 2.10
CA GLU A 2 9.97 -22.59 0.64
C GLU A 2 10.17 -21.19 0.05
N ALA A 3 10.74 -21.09 -1.16
CA ALA A 3 11.03 -19.80 -1.83
C ALA A 3 9.78 -18.88 -1.94
N TYR A 4 8.59 -19.48 -1.98
CA TYR A 4 7.30 -18.79 -1.99
C TYR A 4 7.03 -17.97 -0.71
N ARG A 5 7.51 -18.42 0.47
CA ARG A 5 7.27 -17.74 1.75
C ARG A 5 8.12 -16.47 1.93
N TYR A 6 9.33 -16.45 1.36
CA TYR A 6 10.15 -15.23 1.33
C TYR A 6 9.53 -14.12 0.45
N GLN A 7 8.79 -14.50 -0.59
CA GLN A 7 8.06 -13.54 -1.44
C GLN A 7 6.91 -12.88 -0.69
N GLN A 8 6.21 -13.65 0.16
CA GLN A 8 5.13 -13.12 0.98
C GLN A 8 5.62 -12.01 1.93
N ILE A 9 6.81 -12.17 2.51
CA ILE A 9 7.42 -11.12 3.36
C ILE A 9 7.68 -9.84 2.57
N ALA A 10 8.06 -9.93 1.29
CA ALA A 10 8.27 -8.75 0.47
C ALA A 10 6.99 -7.95 0.23
N TYR A 11 5.80 -8.57 0.29
CA TYR A 11 4.52 -7.84 0.22
C TYR A 11 4.33 -6.85 1.37
N LEU A 12 5.06 -6.99 2.47
CA LEU A 12 5.01 -6.07 3.61
C LEU A 12 5.70 -4.74 3.35
N ILE A 13 6.53 -4.61 2.31
CA ILE A 13 7.27 -3.37 2.04
C ILE A 13 6.31 -2.19 1.80
N VAL A 14 5.29 -2.39 0.96
CA VAL A 14 4.30 -1.35 0.65
C VAL A 14 3.50 -0.89 1.88
N PRO A 15 2.85 -1.77 2.66
CA PRO A 15 2.09 -1.36 3.84
C PRO A 15 2.98 -0.76 4.92
N ILE A 16 4.20 -1.27 5.14
CA ILE A 16 5.13 -0.67 6.11
C ILE A 16 5.54 0.74 5.67
N MET A 17 5.86 0.94 4.39
CA MET A 17 6.16 2.27 3.86
C MET A 17 4.98 3.25 3.97
N LEU A 18 3.76 2.77 3.73
CA LEU A 18 2.54 3.54 3.93
C LEU A 18 2.36 3.91 5.41
N GLY A 19 2.51 2.95 6.33
CA GLY A 19 2.42 3.19 7.77
C GLY A 19 3.47 4.18 8.30
N MET A 20 4.70 4.12 7.79
CA MET A 20 5.72 5.13 8.09
C MET A 20 5.32 6.53 7.58
N GLU A 21 4.72 6.62 6.38
CA GLU A 21 4.26 7.89 5.84
C GLU A 21 3.09 8.48 6.63
N PHE A 22 2.20 7.64 7.16
CA PHE A 22 1.17 8.03 8.12
C PHE A 22 1.77 8.69 9.37
N PHE A 23 2.74 8.05 10.02
CA PHE A 23 3.42 8.63 11.20
C PHE A 23 4.16 9.93 10.88
N MET A 24 4.85 9.99 9.74
CA MET A 24 5.53 11.22 9.31
C MET A 24 4.53 12.36 9.06
N THR A 25 3.38 12.05 8.48
CA THR A 25 2.32 13.04 8.24
C THR A 25 1.66 13.48 9.54
N ALA A 26 1.40 12.56 10.47
CA ALA A 26 0.90 12.87 11.81
C ALA A 26 1.84 13.81 12.56
N ARG A 27 3.14 13.48 12.60
CA ARG A 27 4.18 14.33 13.22
C ARG A 27 4.22 15.73 12.59
N PHE A 28 4.07 15.82 11.27
CA PHE A 28 4.01 17.10 10.57
C PHE A 28 2.77 17.90 10.98
N GLU A 29 1.59 17.28 11.08
CA GLU A 29 0.36 17.97 11.49
C GLU A 29 0.37 18.44 12.95
N LYS A 30 1.13 17.76 13.81
CA LYS A 30 1.36 18.15 15.21
C LYS A 30 2.35 19.31 15.36
N SER A 31 3.28 19.46 14.41
CA SER A 31 4.34 20.47 14.53
C SER A 31 3.76 21.89 14.43
N GLY A 32 4.04 22.72 15.44
CA GLY A 32 3.65 24.14 15.47
C GLY A 32 2.19 24.39 15.85
N ARG A 33 1.49 23.44 16.49
CA ARG A 33 0.14 23.63 17.04
C ARG A 33 0.16 23.47 18.56
N GLU A 34 -0.52 24.37 19.26
CA GLU A 34 -0.71 24.28 20.72
C GLU A 34 -1.58 23.09 21.11
N GLU A 35 -2.59 22.77 20.29
CA GLU A 35 -3.45 21.60 20.46
C GLU A 35 -3.25 20.57 19.35
N THR A 36 -3.29 19.30 19.74
CA THR A 36 -3.08 18.17 18.84
C THR A 36 -4.37 17.92 18.04
N PRO A 37 -4.38 18.12 16.70
CA PRO A 37 -5.61 17.98 15.92
C PRO A 37 -6.07 16.52 15.88
N PHE A 38 -7.38 16.27 15.96
CA PHE A 38 -7.98 14.93 15.89
C PHE A 38 -7.46 14.10 14.71
N GLY A 39 -7.29 14.74 13.55
CA GLY A 39 -6.73 14.10 12.35
C GLY A 39 -5.36 13.46 12.56
N SER A 40 -4.52 14.01 13.44
CA SER A 40 -3.19 13.44 13.72
C SER A 40 -3.27 12.13 14.51
N TYR A 41 -4.27 11.95 15.38
CA TYR A 41 -4.51 10.68 16.07
C TYR A 41 -5.00 9.60 15.10
N VAL A 42 -5.86 9.99 14.15
CA VAL A 42 -6.33 9.10 13.08
C VAL A 42 -5.14 8.63 12.22
N LEU A 43 -4.25 9.56 11.85
CA LEU A 43 -3.03 9.23 11.10
C LEU A 43 -2.10 8.30 11.91
N ASP A 44 -1.88 8.54 13.20
CA ASP A 44 -1.05 7.65 14.05
C ASP A 44 -1.67 6.26 14.17
N PHE A 45 -3.00 6.17 14.32
CA PHE A 45 -3.71 4.90 14.36
C PHE A 45 -3.52 4.11 13.06
N PHE A 46 -3.67 4.75 11.90
CA PHE A 46 -3.39 4.10 10.61
C PHE A 46 -1.90 3.75 10.46
N GLY A 47 -1.00 4.60 10.96
CA GLY A 47 0.44 4.29 11.01
C GLY A 47 0.71 2.98 11.75
N PHE A 48 0.13 2.83 12.94
CA PHE A 48 0.24 1.60 13.73
C PHE A 48 -0.40 0.41 13.01
N LEU A 49 -1.58 0.60 12.42
CA LEU A 49 -2.30 -0.45 11.71
C LEU A 49 -1.45 -1.03 10.57
N PHE A 50 -0.88 -0.17 9.73
CA PHE A 50 -0.15 -0.58 8.51
C PHE A 50 1.31 -0.98 8.76
N ALA A 51 2.02 -0.35 9.71
CA ALA A 51 3.41 -0.67 9.98
C ALA A 51 3.62 -1.73 11.08
N GLY A 52 2.65 -1.88 11.98
CA GLY A 52 2.75 -2.78 13.14
C GLY A 52 1.75 -3.93 13.09
N PHE A 53 0.46 -3.61 13.24
CA PHE A 53 -0.58 -4.62 13.44
C PHE A 53 -0.71 -5.58 12.25
N LEU A 54 -0.91 -5.05 11.03
CA LEU A 54 -1.08 -5.85 9.82
C LEU A 54 0.15 -6.74 9.53
N PRO A 55 1.40 -6.22 9.54
CA PRO A 55 2.60 -7.05 9.42
C PRO A 55 2.73 -8.11 10.51
N ALA A 56 2.43 -7.77 11.77
CA ALA A 56 2.53 -8.72 12.88
C ALA A 56 1.54 -9.89 12.73
N VAL A 57 0.27 -9.58 12.39
CA VAL A 57 -0.76 -10.60 12.12
C VAL A 57 -0.34 -11.48 10.94
N PHE A 58 0.22 -10.89 9.89
CA PHE A 58 0.66 -11.63 8.72
C PHE A 58 1.83 -12.58 9.01
N ILE A 59 2.88 -12.08 9.66
CA ILE A 59 4.05 -12.89 10.06
C ILE A 59 3.63 -14.00 11.03
N PHE A 60 2.76 -13.67 12.00
CA PHE A 60 2.20 -14.65 12.92
C PHE A 60 1.43 -15.76 12.17
N THR A 61 0.63 -15.40 11.17
CA THR A 61 -0.14 -16.35 10.36
C THR A 61 0.77 -17.30 9.58
N ILE A 62 1.81 -16.76 8.93
CA ILE A 62 2.84 -17.55 8.24
C ILE A 62 3.50 -18.53 9.21
N TRP A 63 3.99 -18.03 10.34
CA TRP A 63 4.65 -18.85 11.36
C TRP A 63 3.73 -19.95 11.91
N ALA A 64 2.47 -19.62 12.21
CA ALA A 64 1.52 -20.55 12.79
C ALA A 64 1.17 -21.70 11.82
N LEU A 65 1.09 -21.41 10.52
CA LEU A 65 0.93 -22.41 9.45
C LEU A 65 2.18 -23.27 9.30
N GLU A 66 3.38 -22.67 9.24
CA GLU A 66 4.63 -23.42 9.09
C GLU A 66 4.91 -24.35 10.28
N ALA A 67 4.67 -23.86 11.49
CA ALA A 67 4.93 -24.61 12.72
C ALA A 67 3.85 -25.66 13.03
N LYS A 68 2.79 -25.74 12.21
CA LYS A 68 1.65 -26.65 12.39
C LYS A 68 0.97 -26.59 13.76
N LYS A 69 1.00 -25.42 14.42
CA LYS A 69 0.60 -25.28 15.83
C LYS A 69 -0.90 -25.09 16.05
N PHE A 70 -1.67 -24.79 14.99
CA PHE A 70 -3.11 -24.47 15.07
C PHE A 70 -4.00 -25.58 14.49
N ILE A 71 -3.97 -26.77 15.11
CA ILE A 71 -4.62 -28.00 14.60
C ILE A 71 -6.14 -27.86 14.39
N PHE A 72 -6.84 -27.07 15.20
CA PHE A 72 -8.31 -26.93 15.13
C PHE A 72 -8.81 -25.76 14.26
N GLY A 73 -7.91 -24.94 13.71
CA GLY A 73 -8.26 -23.71 12.97
C GLY A 73 -7.52 -23.57 11.64
N TRP A 74 -6.95 -24.66 11.13
CA TRP A 74 -6.11 -24.65 9.92
C TRP A 74 -6.80 -24.03 8.71
N ASP A 75 -8.05 -24.40 8.44
CA ASP A 75 -8.79 -23.89 7.29
C ASP A 75 -9.06 -22.39 7.42
N THR A 76 -9.42 -21.93 8.62
CA THR A 76 -9.64 -20.50 8.89
C THR A 76 -8.34 -19.72 8.75
N LEU A 77 -7.23 -20.25 9.27
CA LEU A 77 -5.92 -19.63 9.22
C LEU A 77 -5.36 -19.59 7.77
N ALA A 78 -5.59 -20.65 6.99
CA ALA A 78 -5.21 -20.72 5.58
C ALA A 78 -6.03 -19.76 4.71
N ARG A 79 -7.33 -19.60 5.01
CA ARG A 79 -8.16 -18.56 4.37
C ARG A 79 -7.62 -17.16 4.72
N LEU A 80 -7.31 -16.91 5.98
CA LEU A 80 -6.75 -15.62 6.43
C LEU A 80 -5.40 -15.32 5.77
N ASP A 81 -4.50 -16.30 5.63
CA ASP A 81 -3.24 -16.17 4.87
C ASP A 81 -3.50 -15.78 3.41
N ARG A 82 -4.45 -16.44 2.74
CA ARG A 82 -4.82 -16.14 1.36
C ARG A 82 -5.38 -14.72 1.22
N TYR A 83 -6.32 -14.32 2.08
CA TYR A 83 -6.86 -12.95 2.06
C TYR A 83 -5.79 -11.92 2.36
N ALA A 84 -4.89 -12.18 3.31
CA ALA A 84 -3.82 -11.26 3.64
C ALA A 84 -2.85 -11.11 2.46
N VAL A 85 -2.42 -12.20 1.82
CA VAL A 85 -1.62 -12.15 0.59
C VAL A 85 -2.34 -11.35 -0.49
N MET A 86 -3.63 -11.60 -0.71
CA MET A 86 -4.42 -10.88 -1.72
C MET A 86 -4.53 -9.38 -1.38
N PHE A 87 -4.79 -9.05 -0.13
CA PHE A 87 -4.90 -7.67 0.35
C PHE A 87 -3.59 -6.91 0.22
N PHE A 88 -2.44 -7.52 0.56
CA PHE A 88 -1.14 -6.84 0.44
C PHE A 88 -0.65 -6.77 -1.01
N PHE A 89 -0.88 -7.82 -1.80
CA PHE A 89 -0.39 -7.88 -3.17
C PHE A 89 -1.24 -7.09 -4.16
N PHE A 90 -2.54 -7.36 -4.25
CA PHE A 90 -3.42 -6.58 -5.12
C PHE A 90 -3.63 -5.19 -4.56
N GLY A 91 -3.77 -5.07 -3.23
CA GLY A 91 -3.94 -3.78 -2.58
C GLY A 91 -2.72 -2.86 -2.62
N ALA A 92 -1.60 -3.30 -3.19
CA ALA A 92 -0.43 -2.45 -3.36
C ALA A 92 -0.75 -1.18 -4.18
N TRP A 93 -1.66 -1.23 -5.16
CA TRP A 93 -1.96 -0.06 -5.99
C TRP A 93 -2.60 1.07 -5.18
N TRP A 94 -3.71 0.82 -4.48
CA TRP A 94 -4.34 1.85 -3.67
C TRP A 94 -3.46 2.28 -2.49
N GLN A 95 -2.66 1.38 -1.93
CA GLN A 95 -1.69 1.75 -0.88
C GLN A 95 -0.62 2.72 -1.39
N ILE A 96 -0.10 2.49 -2.60
CA ILE A 96 0.87 3.39 -3.23
C ILE A 96 0.23 4.74 -3.57
N TYR A 97 -1.03 4.75 -4.03
CA TYR A 97 -1.78 6.00 -4.23
C TYR A 97 -1.95 6.76 -2.92
N MET A 98 -2.34 6.09 -1.85
CA MET A 98 -2.51 6.68 -0.53
C MET A 98 -1.19 7.27 -0.02
N LEU A 99 -0.10 6.52 -0.12
CA LEU A 99 1.25 6.97 0.21
C LEU A 99 1.62 8.23 -0.58
N THR A 100 1.34 8.24 -1.88
CA THR A 100 1.63 9.38 -2.77
C THR A 100 0.80 10.60 -2.41
N ALA A 101 -0.47 10.42 -2.01
CA ALA A 101 -1.34 11.50 -1.54
C ALA A 101 -0.81 12.12 -0.23
N LEU A 102 -0.43 11.29 0.74
CA LEU A 102 0.17 11.72 2.01
C LEU A 102 1.49 12.47 1.77
N ARG A 103 2.36 11.94 0.91
CA ARG A 103 3.61 12.61 0.51
C ARG A 103 3.36 13.94 -0.17
N ALA A 104 2.39 14.03 -1.08
CA ALA A 104 2.05 15.28 -1.76
C ALA A 104 1.58 16.35 -0.77
N ARG A 105 0.75 15.97 0.22
CA ARG A 105 0.33 16.85 1.32
C ARG A 105 1.54 17.39 2.09
N ARG A 106 2.43 16.50 2.52
CA ARG A 106 3.62 16.88 3.33
C ARG A 106 4.62 17.73 2.54
N CYS A 107 4.89 17.38 1.29
CA CYS A 107 5.79 18.15 0.43
C CYS A 107 5.27 19.56 0.14
N ARG A 108 3.94 19.75 0.04
CA ARG A 108 3.33 21.07 -0.06
C ARG A 108 3.64 21.93 1.18
N GLY A 109 3.52 21.36 2.38
CA GLY A 109 3.79 22.06 3.63
C GLY A 109 5.26 22.45 3.83
N LEU A 110 6.18 21.57 3.43
CA LEU A 110 7.62 21.75 3.62
C LEU A 110 8.34 22.40 2.43
N LYS A 111 7.62 22.79 1.37
CA LYS A 111 8.18 23.31 0.09
C LYS A 111 9.30 22.41 -0.49
N LEU A 112 9.16 21.10 -0.34
CA LEU A 112 10.12 20.13 -0.85
C LEU A 112 9.99 19.95 -2.37
N SER A 113 11.08 19.49 -3.00
CA SER A 113 11.08 19.15 -4.43
C SER A 113 10.02 18.09 -4.74
N GLY A 114 9.32 18.26 -5.87
CA GLY A 114 8.30 17.30 -6.30
C GLY A 114 8.84 15.89 -6.55
N TRP A 115 10.16 15.75 -6.77
CA TRP A 115 10.80 14.44 -6.91
C TRP A 115 10.67 13.55 -5.67
N TYR A 116 10.51 14.13 -4.47
CA TYR A 116 10.24 13.35 -3.25
C TYR A 116 8.88 12.64 -3.29
N VAL A 117 7.93 13.10 -4.09
CA VAL A 117 6.64 12.42 -4.31
C VAL A 117 6.78 11.35 -5.38
N TRP A 118 7.45 11.68 -6.49
CA TRP A 118 7.48 10.84 -7.68
C TRP A 118 8.47 9.68 -7.61
N LEU A 119 9.62 9.85 -6.95
CA LEU A 119 10.64 8.82 -6.88
C LEU A 119 10.14 7.54 -6.17
N PRO A 120 9.52 7.62 -4.98
CA PRO A 120 8.90 6.43 -4.37
C PRO A 120 7.72 5.90 -5.18
N TYR A 121 6.91 6.77 -5.79
CA TYR A 121 5.76 6.34 -6.59
C TYR A 121 6.20 5.43 -7.75
N ILE A 122 7.18 5.88 -8.54
CA ILE A 122 7.71 5.10 -9.67
C ILE A 122 8.47 3.88 -9.16
N GLY A 123 9.30 4.04 -8.12
CA GLY A 123 10.08 2.95 -7.53
C GLY A 123 9.20 1.81 -7.01
N LEU A 124 8.10 2.14 -6.34
CA LEU A 124 7.12 1.15 -5.86
C LEU A 124 6.33 0.52 -7.00
N GLY A 125 6.07 1.24 -8.09
CA GLY A 125 5.50 0.66 -9.32
C GLY A 125 6.39 -0.41 -9.93
N ILE A 126 7.70 -0.14 -10.03
CA ILE A 126 8.69 -1.12 -10.47
C ILE A 126 8.72 -2.30 -9.50
N PHE A 127 8.78 -2.03 -8.19
CA PHE A 127 8.77 -3.08 -7.16
C PHE A 127 7.56 -4.02 -7.28
N VAL A 128 6.35 -3.49 -7.43
CA VAL A 128 5.14 -4.30 -7.62
C VAL A 128 5.23 -5.12 -8.90
N SER A 129 5.68 -4.53 -10.00
CA SER A 129 5.94 -5.25 -11.25
C SER A 129 6.96 -6.39 -11.10
N LEU A 130 8.01 -6.18 -10.30
CA LEU A 130 9.02 -7.21 -10.02
C LEU A 130 8.49 -8.32 -9.10
N LEU A 131 7.63 -7.99 -8.13
CA LEU A 131 6.95 -8.98 -7.30
C LEU A 131 6.06 -9.91 -8.13
N ILE A 132 5.41 -9.37 -9.18
CA ILE A 132 4.57 -10.14 -10.12
C ILE A 132 5.42 -11.08 -11.01
N LEU A 133 6.73 -10.83 -11.19
CA LEU A 133 7.59 -11.58 -12.13
C LEU A 133 7.63 -13.09 -11.91
N TRP A 134 7.35 -13.55 -10.70
CA TRP A 134 7.53 -14.95 -10.31
C TRP A 134 6.34 -15.85 -10.64
N VAL A 135 5.15 -15.29 -10.89
CA VAL A 135 3.89 -16.08 -10.99
C VAL A 135 3.04 -15.72 -12.22
N SER A 136 3.29 -14.57 -12.87
CA SER A 136 2.38 -14.01 -13.89
C SER A 136 2.95 -14.02 -15.32
N PRO A 137 2.11 -14.04 -16.38
CA PRO A 137 2.51 -13.83 -17.76
C PRO A 137 3.30 -12.53 -17.98
N TRP A 138 4.33 -12.57 -18.86
CA TRP A 138 5.27 -11.45 -19.08
C TRP A 138 4.61 -10.10 -19.33
N ASN A 139 3.50 -10.08 -20.07
CA ASN A 139 2.80 -8.83 -20.43
C ASN A 139 2.10 -8.18 -19.23
N LEU A 140 1.55 -8.98 -18.31
CA LEU A 140 0.86 -8.47 -17.11
C LEU A 140 1.84 -7.87 -16.09
N LYS A 141 3.13 -8.23 -16.18
CA LYS A 141 4.18 -7.73 -15.29
C LYS A 141 4.40 -6.24 -15.44
N TRP A 142 4.25 -5.70 -16.65
CA TRP A 142 4.56 -4.30 -16.95
C TRP A 142 3.38 -3.35 -16.76
N VAL A 143 2.20 -3.88 -16.43
CA VAL A 143 0.97 -3.08 -16.29
C VAL A 143 1.14 -2.02 -15.20
N SER A 144 1.64 -2.38 -14.02
CA SER A 144 1.85 -1.42 -12.93
C SER A 144 2.85 -0.31 -13.31
N VAL A 145 3.99 -0.68 -13.90
CA VAL A 145 4.99 0.29 -14.38
C VAL A 145 4.40 1.23 -15.44
N PHE A 146 3.76 0.69 -16.47
CA PHE A 146 3.15 1.50 -17.53
C PHE A 146 2.09 2.44 -16.97
N TRP A 147 1.20 1.92 -16.12
CA TRP A 147 0.12 2.69 -15.52
C TRP A 147 0.65 3.82 -14.64
N PHE A 148 1.68 3.56 -13.83
CA PHE A 148 2.24 4.56 -12.93
C PHE A 148 3.02 5.62 -13.72
N LEU A 149 3.78 5.23 -14.73
CA LEU A 149 4.46 6.15 -15.64
C LEU A 149 3.46 7.01 -16.42
N LEU A 150 2.33 6.44 -16.86
CA LEU A 150 1.27 7.16 -17.54
C LEU A 150 0.67 8.24 -16.63
N ILE A 151 0.28 7.90 -15.39
CA ILE A 151 -0.24 8.87 -14.42
C ILE A 151 0.80 9.96 -14.14
N PHE A 152 2.06 9.58 -13.93
CA PHE A 152 3.16 10.53 -13.72
C PHE A 152 3.31 11.50 -14.91
N ALA A 153 3.36 10.97 -16.13
CA ALA A 153 3.53 11.74 -17.35
C ALA A 153 2.35 12.70 -17.56
N LEU A 154 1.11 12.23 -17.41
CA LEU A 154 -0.09 13.06 -17.53
C LEU A 154 -0.05 14.22 -16.52
N LEU A 155 0.19 13.92 -15.24
CA LEU A 155 0.23 14.95 -14.20
C LEU A 155 1.37 15.96 -14.41
N LYS A 156 2.50 15.53 -14.99
CA LYS A 156 3.61 16.41 -15.38
C LYS A 156 3.30 17.27 -16.59
N ILE A 157 2.71 16.70 -17.64
CA ILE A 157 2.32 17.41 -18.88
C ILE A 157 1.31 18.51 -18.56
N PHE A 158 0.31 18.19 -17.73
CA PHE A 158 -0.70 19.15 -17.29
C PHE A 158 -0.23 20.10 -16.18
N LYS A 159 1.05 20.02 -15.77
CA LYS A 159 1.66 20.85 -14.72
C LYS A 159 0.80 20.92 -13.45
N VAL A 160 0.26 19.78 -13.03
CA VAL A 160 -0.69 19.69 -11.92
C VAL A 160 -0.01 20.06 -10.60
N SER A 161 -0.64 20.96 -9.83
CA SER A 161 -0.14 21.38 -8.52
C SER A 161 -0.22 20.25 -7.49
N MET A 162 0.67 20.25 -6.49
CA MET A 162 0.69 19.22 -5.44
C MET A 162 -0.63 19.10 -4.66
N ARG A 163 -1.41 20.20 -4.56
CA ARG A 163 -2.73 20.18 -3.94
C ARG A 163 -3.75 19.39 -4.77
N ILE A 164 -3.68 19.48 -6.08
CA ILE A 164 -4.55 18.72 -6.97
C ILE A 164 -4.05 17.27 -7.03
N THR A 165 -2.73 17.05 -7.08
CA THR A 165 -2.12 15.73 -7.00
C THR A 165 -2.58 14.95 -5.77
N GLU A 166 -2.55 15.56 -4.58
CA GLU A 166 -3.10 14.96 -3.34
C GLU A 166 -4.54 14.48 -3.53
N LYS A 167 -5.41 15.33 -4.09
CA LYS A 167 -6.83 15.01 -4.31
C LYS A 167 -7.01 13.87 -5.31
N ILE A 168 -6.30 13.92 -6.45
CA ILE A 168 -6.38 12.88 -7.48
C ILE A 168 -5.97 11.52 -6.89
N PHE A 169 -4.87 11.46 -6.16
CA PHE A 169 -4.41 10.21 -5.58
C PHE A 169 -5.34 9.68 -4.46
N TRP A 170 -5.97 10.55 -3.67
CA TRP A 170 -7.03 10.11 -2.75
C TRP A 170 -8.22 9.51 -3.48
N VAL A 171 -8.68 10.15 -4.57
CA VAL A 171 -9.77 9.62 -5.39
C VAL A 171 -9.40 8.27 -6.01
N LEU A 172 -8.20 8.16 -6.60
CA LEU A 172 -7.69 6.90 -7.15
C LEU A 172 -7.59 5.81 -6.08
N THR A 173 -7.13 6.16 -4.87
CA THR A 173 -7.07 5.24 -3.73
C THR A 173 -8.43 4.63 -3.43
N VAL A 174 -9.45 5.47 -3.27
CA VAL A 174 -10.81 5.01 -2.93
C VAL A 174 -11.41 4.19 -4.07
N LEU A 175 -11.29 4.65 -5.31
CA LEU A 175 -11.81 3.94 -6.48
C LEU A 175 -11.15 2.56 -6.64
N THR A 176 -9.82 2.50 -6.59
CA THR A 176 -9.08 1.25 -6.72
C THR A 176 -9.37 0.31 -5.56
N PHE A 177 -9.43 0.80 -4.33
CA PHE A 177 -9.82 -0.01 -3.17
C PHE A 177 -11.22 -0.63 -3.37
N LEU A 178 -12.23 0.16 -3.76
CA LEU A 178 -13.57 -0.34 -3.98
C LEU A 178 -13.63 -1.36 -5.14
N MET A 179 -12.99 -1.06 -6.26
CA MET A 179 -12.95 -1.95 -7.42
C MET A 179 -12.27 -3.28 -7.09
N GLU A 180 -11.16 -3.27 -6.38
CA GLU A 180 -10.47 -4.49 -5.96
C GLU A 180 -11.33 -5.33 -5.01
N ASN A 181 -11.94 -4.72 -3.99
CA ASN A 181 -12.82 -5.46 -3.08
C ASN A 181 -14.05 -6.04 -3.79
N LEU A 182 -14.64 -5.32 -4.76
CA LEU A 182 -15.72 -5.85 -5.59
C LEU A 182 -15.25 -7.02 -6.46
N MET A 183 -14.07 -6.91 -7.09
CA MET A 183 -13.49 -8.02 -7.85
C MET A 183 -13.20 -9.22 -6.95
N PHE A 184 -12.78 -9.01 -5.71
CA PHE A 184 -12.54 -10.11 -4.77
C PHE A 184 -13.81 -10.83 -4.37
N ILE A 185 -14.85 -10.09 -3.98
CA ILE A 185 -16.16 -10.68 -3.66
C ILE A 185 -16.67 -11.48 -4.86
N TRP A 186 -16.53 -10.93 -6.07
CA TRP A 186 -16.92 -11.61 -7.29
C TRP A 186 -16.10 -12.89 -7.54
N LEU A 187 -14.77 -12.83 -7.46
CA LEU A 187 -13.91 -14.01 -7.63
C LEU A 187 -14.19 -15.09 -6.59
N GLU A 188 -14.46 -14.72 -5.34
CA GLU A 188 -14.84 -15.67 -4.28
C GLU A 188 -16.23 -16.27 -4.52
N SER A 189 -17.16 -15.54 -5.12
CA SER A 189 -18.51 -16.04 -5.41
C SER A 189 -18.58 -17.01 -6.60
N VAL A 190 -17.57 -17.00 -7.48
CA VAL A 190 -17.52 -17.81 -8.72
C VAL A 190 -16.73 -19.11 -8.53
N ILE A 191 -15.86 -19.18 -7.50
CA ILE A 191 -15.00 -20.32 -7.18
C ILE A 191 -15.60 -21.11 -6.01
#